data_AF-C0D2D5-F1
#
_entry.id   AF-C0D2D5-F1
#
_cell.length_a   1.000
_cell.length_b   1.000
_cell.length_c   1.000
_cell.angle_alpha   90.00
_cell.angle_beta   90.00
_cell.angle_gamma   90.00
#
_symmetry.space_group_name_H-M   'P 1'
#
loop_
_entity.id
_entity.type
_entity.pdbx_description
1 polymer ?
#
loop_
_entity_poly.entity_id
_entity_poly.type
_entity_poly.pdbx_seq_one_letter_code
_entity_poly.pdbx_strand_id
1 'polypeptide(L)'
;MSTNQYQEMRNRQQAEINAFPMFFAFNKQQFAEGMRTLGLSLSDTCQMCSIFGGGYCRKSDAAKLGEMLARHRKELEDAISSDKTGKGFIFDMFLQELENHEYSYTGDVQEALDALGITPQYMEAMPQLMTGLSLACNKAMQHDCFG
;
A
#
# COMPACT_ATOMS: atom_id res chain seq x y z
N MET A 1 22.84 -9.47 -3.36
CA MET A 1 21.73 -8.66 -3.92
C MET A 1 21.33 -7.69 -2.82
N SER A 2 21.43 -6.38 -3.06
CA SER A 2 20.98 -5.41 -2.06
C SER A 2 19.47 -5.58 -1.92
N THR A 3 18.97 -5.93 -0.74
CA THR A 3 17.54 -6.14 -0.56
C THR A 3 16.81 -4.80 -0.71
N ASN A 4 15.74 -4.78 -1.51
CA ASN A 4 14.88 -3.60 -1.64
C ASN A 4 14.18 -3.37 -0.28
N GLN A 5 14.62 -2.35 0.46
CA GLN A 5 14.10 -2.06 1.80
C GLN A 5 12.60 -1.73 1.79
N TYR A 6 12.11 -1.14 0.70
CA TYR A 6 10.69 -0.89 0.50
C TYR A 6 9.93 -2.20 0.39
N GLN A 7 10.38 -3.16 -0.42
CA GLN A 7 9.76 -4.48 -0.52
C GLN A 7 9.75 -5.22 0.82
N GLU A 8 10.86 -5.21 1.57
CA GLU A 8 10.91 -5.84 2.90
C GLU A 8 9.85 -5.24 3.84
N MET A 9 9.74 -3.90 3.85
CA MET A 9 8.72 -3.20 4.62
C MET A 9 7.32 -3.63 4.20
N ARG A 10 7.00 -3.57 2.90
CA ARG A 10 5.68 -3.96 2.36
C ARG A 10 5.34 -5.41 2.66
N ASN A 11 6.31 -6.32 2.58
CA ASN A 11 6.11 -7.73 2.93
C ASN A 11 5.75 -7.92 4.41
N ARG A 12 6.41 -7.19 5.33
CA ARG A 12 6.06 -7.23 6.76
C ARG A 12 4.65 -6.68 7.01
N GLN A 13 4.33 -5.52 6.43
CA GLN A 13 3.01 -4.90 6.57
C GLN A 13 1.90 -5.78 5.99
N GLN A 14 2.13 -6.39 4.82
CA GLN A 14 1.19 -7.31 4.21
C GLN A 14 0.99 -8.57 5.06
N ALA A 15 2.03 -9.07 5.71
CA ALA A 15 1.91 -10.20 6.63
C ALA A 15 1.06 -9.85 7.87
N GLU A 16 1.21 -8.64 8.43
CA GLU A 16 0.34 -8.15 9.52
C GLU A 16 -1.12 -8.04 9.07
N ILE A 17 -1.36 -7.50 7.87
CA ILE A 17 -2.70 -7.39 7.28
C ILE A 17 -3.34 -8.77 7.03
N ASN A 18 -2.58 -9.71 6.47
CA ASN A 18 -3.06 -11.07 6.18
C ASN A 18 -3.38 -11.86 7.46
N ALA A 19 -2.69 -11.56 8.56
CA ALA A 19 -2.94 -12.18 9.86
C ALA A 19 -4.10 -11.51 10.63
N PHE A 20 -4.55 -10.33 10.21
CA PHE A 20 -5.61 -9.59 10.89
C PHE A 20 -6.98 -10.24 10.66
N PRO A 21 -7.87 -10.32 11.67
CA PRO A 21 -9.20 -10.92 11.52
C PRO A 21 -10.15 -10.03 10.71
N MET A 22 -9.96 -10.03 9.39
CA MET A 22 -10.77 -9.34 8.39
C MET A 22 -10.95 -10.20 7.13
N PHE A 23 -11.91 -9.84 6.30
CA PHE A 23 -12.14 -10.49 5.01
C PHE A 23 -12.63 -9.50 3.96
N PHE A 24 -12.56 -9.86 2.69
CA PHE A 24 -13.13 -9.10 1.58
C PHE A 24 -14.32 -9.83 0.98
N ALA A 25 -15.37 -9.09 0.65
CA ALA A 25 -16.54 -9.66 0.00
C ALA A 25 -17.14 -8.69 -1.02
N PHE A 26 -17.30 -9.19 -2.25
CA PHE A 26 -17.89 -8.48 -3.39
C PHE A 26 -19.23 -9.08 -3.82
N ASN A 27 -19.66 -10.15 -3.14
CA ASN A 27 -20.96 -10.76 -3.31
C ASN A 27 -21.49 -11.36 -1.99
N LYS A 28 -22.77 -11.76 -1.98
CA LYS A 28 -23.44 -12.28 -0.78
C LYS A 28 -22.84 -13.59 -0.26
N GLN A 29 -22.31 -14.44 -1.13
CA GLN A 29 -21.72 -15.72 -0.73
C GLN A 29 -20.40 -15.50 0.02
N GLN A 30 -19.53 -14.67 -0.53
CA GLN A 30 -18.26 -14.26 0.11
C GLN A 30 -18.53 -13.58 1.45
N PHE A 31 -19.56 -12.74 1.53
CA PHE A 31 -19.93 -12.09 2.78
C PHE A 31 -20.36 -13.10 3.86
N ALA A 32 -21.20 -14.07 3.49
CA ALA A 32 -21.64 -15.13 4.42
C ALA A 32 -20.50 -16.06 4.87
N GLU A 33 -19.52 -16.30 4.01
CA GLU A 33 -18.32 -17.06 4.33
C GLU A 33 -17.39 -16.27 5.26
N GLY A 34 -17.14 -15.00 4.96
CA GLY A 34 -16.33 -14.12 5.79
C GLY A 34 -16.91 -13.88 7.19
N MET A 35 -18.24 -13.77 7.33
CA MET A 35 -18.84 -13.72 8.67
C MET A 35 -18.54 -14.98 9.47
N ARG A 36 -18.59 -16.16 8.83
CA ARG A 36 -18.27 -17.44 9.48
C ARG A 36 -16.79 -17.55 9.86
N THR A 37 -15.85 -17.06 9.05
CA THR A 37 -14.42 -17.03 9.43
C THR A 37 -14.16 -16.14 10.64
N LEU A 38 -14.97 -15.08 10.81
CA LEU A 38 -14.97 -14.25 12.01
C LEU A 38 -15.86 -14.81 13.13
N GLY A 39 -16.35 -16.04 13.04
CA GLY A 39 -17.17 -16.67 14.08
C GLY A 39 -18.50 -15.96 14.35
N LEU A 40 -19.02 -15.21 13.37
CA LEU A 40 -20.29 -14.48 13.44
C LEU A 40 -21.37 -15.20 12.61
N SER A 41 -22.62 -15.07 13.05
CA SER A 41 -23.77 -15.51 12.26
C SER A 41 -24.21 -14.41 11.29
N LEU A 42 -24.96 -14.76 10.23
CA LEU A 42 -25.52 -13.77 9.30
C LEU A 42 -26.49 -12.77 9.95
N SER A 43 -27.01 -13.07 11.14
CA SER A 43 -27.83 -12.13 11.94
C SER A 43 -27.00 -11.09 12.70
N ASP A 44 -25.70 -11.30 12.89
CA ASP A 44 -24.81 -10.44 13.68
C ASP A 44 -24.19 -9.28 12.88
N THR A 45 -24.81 -8.87 11.77
CA THR A 45 -24.27 -7.82 10.89
C THR A 45 -24.07 -6.48 11.61
N CYS A 46 -24.83 -6.20 12.68
CA CYS A 46 -24.66 -5.02 13.50
C CYS A 46 -23.30 -4.96 14.22
N GLN A 47 -22.60 -6.09 14.36
CA GLN A 47 -21.26 -6.20 14.96
C GLN A 47 -20.15 -6.00 13.92
N MET A 48 -20.50 -5.85 12.64
CA MET A 48 -19.55 -5.65 11.55
C MET A 48 -19.27 -4.18 11.25
N CYS A 49 -18.04 -3.90 10.87
CA CYS A 49 -17.59 -2.63 10.34
C CYS A 49 -17.13 -2.87 8.89
N SER A 50 -17.69 -2.11 7.95
CA SER A 50 -17.15 -2.05 6.59
C SER A 50 -15.87 -1.22 6.61
N ILE A 51 -14.85 -1.72 5.94
CA ILE A 51 -13.62 -1.00 5.67
C ILE A 51 -13.52 -0.73 4.16
N PHE A 52 -12.47 -0.04 3.74
CA PHE A 52 -12.26 0.31 2.33
C PHE A 52 -12.10 -0.93 1.44
N GLY A 53 -12.37 -0.80 0.15
CA GLY A 53 -12.12 -1.85 -0.85
C GLY A 53 -13.03 -3.09 -0.72
N GLY A 54 -14.21 -2.96 -0.10
CA GLY A 54 -15.10 -4.10 0.13
C GLY A 54 -14.64 -5.04 1.24
N GLY A 55 -13.74 -4.57 2.11
CA GLY A 55 -13.31 -5.31 3.28
C GLY A 55 -14.29 -5.18 4.46
N TYR A 56 -14.22 -6.13 5.38
CA TYR A 56 -15.02 -6.18 6.60
C TYR A 56 -14.18 -6.68 7.76
N CYS A 57 -14.37 -6.08 8.94
CA CYS A 57 -13.81 -6.53 10.20
C CYS A 57 -14.82 -6.32 11.34
N ARG A 58 -14.62 -6.98 12.50
CA ARG A 58 -15.50 -6.74 13.66
C ARG A 58 -15.35 -5.31 14.15
N LYS A 59 -16.45 -4.69 14.60
CA LYS A 59 -16.41 -3.35 15.21
C LYS A 59 -15.45 -3.28 16.40
N SER A 60 -15.33 -4.37 17.17
CA SER A 60 -14.37 -4.50 18.28
C SER A 60 -12.91 -4.44 17.83
N ASP A 61 -12.62 -4.82 16.58
CA ASP A 61 -11.28 -4.92 16.02
C ASP A 61 -10.92 -3.67 15.19
N ALA A 62 -11.89 -2.84 14.81
CA ALA A 62 -11.70 -1.65 13.97
C ALA A 62 -10.65 -0.67 14.53
N ALA A 63 -10.62 -0.46 15.85
CA ALA A 63 -9.61 0.41 16.48
C ALA A 63 -8.18 -0.14 16.29
N LYS A 64 -7.99 -1.45 16.50
CA LYS A 64 -6.69 -2.13 16.32
C LYS A 64 -6.24 -2.11 14.86
N LEU A 65 -7.18 -2.27 13.92
CA LEU A 65 -6.89 -2.12 12.49
C LEU A 65 -6.42 -0.70 12.17
N GLY A 66 -7.11 0.31 12.70
CA GLY A 66 -6.71 1.71 12.54
C GLY A 66 -5.32 2.00 13.08
N GLU A 67 -4.99 1.51 14.29
CA GLU A 67 -3.65 1.63 14.88
C GLU A 67 -2.57 0.95 14.04
N MET A 68 -2.83 -0.26 13.52
CA MET A 68 -1.91 -0.97 12.63
C MET A 68 -1.64 -0.18 11.34
N LEU A 69 -2.69 0.27 10.65
CA LEU A 69 -2.56 1.06 9.42
C LEU A 69 -1.85 2.40 9.66
N ALA A 70 -2.11 3.05 10.80
CA ALA A 70 -1.40 4.28 11.18
C ALA A 70 0.10 4.04 11.41
N ARG A 71 0.48 2.92 12.05
CA ARG A 71 1.90 2.52 12.18
C ARG A 71 2.54 2.26 10.83
N HIS A 72 1.86 1.56 9.92
CA HIS A 72 2.37 1.28 8.58
C HIS A 72 2.62 2.55 7.77
N ARG A 73 1.66 3.49 7.82
CA ARG A 73 1.82 4.81 7.18
C ARG A 73 2.99 5.58 7.79
N LYS A 74 3.10 5.59 9.12
CA LYS A 74 4.20 6.27 9.81
C LYS A 74 5.57 5.66 9.44
N GLU A 75 5.68 4.34 9.34
CA GLU A 75 6.92 3.66 8.93
C GLU A 75 7.34 4.09 7.52
N LEU A 76 6.39 4.20 6.58
CA LEU A 76 6.63 4.72 5.24
C LEU A 76 7.08 6.20 5.26
N GLU A 77 6.36 7.06 5.99
CA GLU A 77 6.68 8.49 6.13
C GLU A 77 8.07 8.72 6.77
N ASP A 78 8.43 7.94 7.79
CA ASP A 78 9.72 8.00 8.47
C ASP A 78 10.85 7.53 7.53
N ALA A 79 10.62 6.49 6.73
CA ALA A 79 11.58 6.00 5.74
C ALA A 79 11.81 7.01 4.60
N ILE A 80 10.73 7.58 4.05
CA ILE A 80 10.78 8.67 3.07
C ILE A 80 11.54 9.87 3.66
N SER A 81 11.22 10.25 4.90
CA SER A 81 11.86 11.39 5.58
C SER A 81 13.34 11.15 5.83
N SER A 82 13.77 9.89 6.02
CA SER A 82 15.16 9.53 6.27
C SER A 82 16.03 9.58 5.02
N ASP A 83 15.48 9.31 3.84
CA ASP A 83 16.19 9.47 2.58
C ASP A 83 16.24 10.95 2.16
N LYS A 84 17.36 11.61 2.42
CA LYS A 84 17.56 13.03 2.08
C LYS A 84 17.91 13.26 0.60
N THR A 85 18.24 12.20 -0.13
CA THR A 85 18.76 12.29 -1.50
C THR A 85 17.73 11.93 -2.55
N GLY A 86 16.77 11.09 -2.19
CA GLY A 86 15.81 10.51 -3.13
C GLY A 86 16.36 9.32 -3.91
N LYS A 87 17.62 8.93 -3.69
CA LYS A 87 18.33 7.90 -4.47
C LYS A 87 18.39 6.53 -3.79
N GLY A 88 17.92 6.45 -2.54
CA GLY A 88 17.86 5.20 -1.79
C GLY A 88 16.43 4.70 -1.73
N PHE A 89 15.87 4.65 -0.52
CA PHE A 89 14.52 4.15 -0.26
C PHE A 89 13.45 4.76 -1.18
N ILE A 90 13.51 6.07 -1.44
CA ILE A 90 12.50 6.75 -2.27
C ILE A 90 12.56 6.27 -3.72
N PHE A 91 13.76 6.07 -4.26
CA PHE A 91 13.93 5.54 -5.61
C PHE A 91 13.40 4.11 -5.71
N ASP A 92 13.80 3.23 -4.77
CA ASP A 92 13.35 1.82 -4.75
C ASP A 92 11.83 1.70 -4.56
N MET A 93 11.24 2.59 -3.75
CA MET A 93 9.80 2.72 -3.54
C MET A 93 9.07 3.08 -4.84
N PHE A 94 9.49 4.16 -5.51
CA PHE A 94 8.84 4.57 -6.75
C PHE A 94 9.02 3.54 -7.86
N LEU A 95 10.20 2.95 -8.00
CA LEU A 95 10.43 1.94 -9.02
C LEU A 95 9.47 0.76 -8.85
N GLN A 96 9.32 0.28 -7.60
CA GLN A 96 8.42 -0.83 -7.32
C GLN A 96 6.95 -0.50 -7.62
N GLU A 97 6.47 0.67 -7.19
CA GLU A 97 5.07 1.04 -7.41
C GLU A 97 4.78 1.34 -8.89
N LEU A 98 5.72 1.96 -9.61
CA LEU A 98 5.59 2.14 -11.06
C LEU A 98 5.54 0.79 -11.79
N GLU A 99 6.34 -0.19 -11.39
CA GLU A 99 6.28 -1.55 -11.96
C GLU A 99 4.96 -2.26 -11.62
N ASN A 100 4.47 -2.12 -10.37
CA ASN A 100 3.18 -2.70 -9.95
C ASN A 100 1.98 -2.11 -10.71
N HIS A 101 2.09 -0.86 -11.14
CA HIS A 101 1.06 -0.13 -11.87
C HIS A 101 1.32 -0.05 -13.38
N GLU A 102 2.15 -0.96 -13.90
CA GLU A 102 2.43 -1.12 -15.33
C GLU A 102 2.85 0.20 -16.02
N TYR A 103 3.56 1.07 -15.30
CA TYR A 103 3.95 2.41 -15.76
C TYR A 103 4.67 2.40 -17.11
N SER A 104 5.46 1.37 -17.38
CA SER A 104 6.21 1.28 -18.63
C SER A 104 5.29 1.17 -19.86
N TYR A 105 4.06 0.67 -19.66
CA TYR A 105 3.01 0.62 -20.66
C TYR A 105 2.09 1.85 -20.63
N THR A 106 1.70 2.32 -19.44
CA THR A 106 0.71 3.40 -19.28
C THR A 106 1.32 4.79 -19.42
N GLY A 107 2.58 4.96 -19.02
CA GLY A 107 3.25 6.24 -18.87
C GLY A 107 2.67 7.14 -17.77
N ASP A 108 1.76 6.63 -16.93
CA ASP A 108 1.06 7.40 -15.90
C ASP A 108 1.59 7.10 -14.49
N VAL A 109 2.12 8.13 -13.83
CA VAL A 109 2.65 8.01 -12.46
C VAL A 109 1.57 8.16 -11.39
N GLN A 110 0.35 8.59 -11.75
CA GLN A 110 -0.67 8.98 -10.79
C GLN A 110 -1.11 7.79 -9.93
N GLU A 111 -1.25 6.60 -10.51
CA GLU A 111 -1.64 5.41 -9.73
C GLU A 111 -0.61 5.06 -8.65
N ALA A 112 0.69 5.17 -8.98
CA ALA A 112 1.76 4.94 -8.02
C ALA A 112 1.77 6.01 -6.91
N LEU A 113 1.50 7.28 -7.25
CA LEU A 113 1.39 8.36 -6.27
C LEU A 113 0.20 8.16 -5.34
N ASP A 114 -0.95 7.75 -5.88
CA ASP A 114 -2.17 7.48 -5.11
C ASP A 114 -1.99 6.28 -4.18
N ALA A 115 -1.33 5.21 -4.64
CA ALA A 115 -1.00 4.04 -3.82
C ALA A 115 -0.11 4.39 -2.62
N LEU A 116 0.83 5.34 -2.81
CA LEU A 116 1.72 5.84 -1.77
C LEU A 116 1.10 6.95 -0.92
N GLY A 117 -0.07 7.47 -1.30
CA GLY A 117 -0.69 8.63 -0.66
C GLY A 117 0.11 9.93 -0.83
N ILE A 118 0.90 10.04 -1.89
CA ILE A 118 1.73 11.21 -2.19
C ILE A 118 0.89 12.25 -2.92
N THR A 119 0.62 13.37 -2.25
CA THR A 119 -0.10 14.50 -2.84
C THR A 119 0.86 15.47 -3.54
N PRO A 120 0.37 16.33 -4.45
CA PRO A 120 1.17 17.41 -5.02
C PRO A 120 1.81 18.31 -3.96
N GLN A 121 1.10 18.61 -2.87
CA GLN A 121 1.64 19.41 -1.77
C GLN A 121 2.77 18.68 -1.04
N TYR A 122 2.70 17.36 -0.93
CA TYR A 122 3.77 16.57 -0.32
C TYR A 122 5.02 16.50 -1.21
N MET A 123 4.82 16.38 -2.53
CA MET A 123 5.87 16.50 -3.54
C MET A 123 6.60 17.84 -3.45
N GLU A 124 5.86 18.95 -3.31
CA GLU A 124 6.42 20.29 -3.16
C GLU A 124 7.21 20.45 -1.85
N ALA A 125 6.71 19.86 -0.76
CA ALA A 125 7.36 19.93 0.55
C ALA A 125 8.64 19.08 0.65
N MET A 126 8.80 18.07 -0.19
CA MET A 126 9.92 17.12 -0.15
C MET A 126 10.59 16.97 -1.52
N PRO A 127 11.53 17.86 -1.89
CA PRO A 127 12.19 17.86 -3.20
C PRO A 127 12.90 16.54 -3.56
N GLN A 128 13.34 15.77 -2.57
CA GLN A 128 13.94 14.45 -2.79
C GLN A 128 12.97 13.44 -3.43
N LEU A 129 11.66 13.58 -3.20
CA LEU A 129 10.67 12.72 -3.83
C LEU A 129 10.72 12.91 -5.35
N MET A 130 10.90 14.14 -5.85
CA MET A 130 10.97 14.41 -7.29
C MET A 130 12.24 13.81 -7.89
N THR A 131 13.34 13.85 -7.13
CA THR A 131 14.59 13.21 -7.53
C THR A 131 14.42 11.70 -7.69
N GLY A 132 13.81 11.04 -6.70
CA GLY A 132 13.59 9.60 -6.76
C GLY A 132 12.58 9.18 -7.83
N LEU A 133 11.48 9.91 -7.98
CA LEU A 133 10.47 9.65 -9.02
C LEU A 133 11.08 9.75 -10.42
N SER A 134 11.83 10.82 -10.70
CA SER A 134 12.47 11.00 -12.01
C SER A 134 13.45 9.87 -12.33
N LEU A 135 14.25 9.43 -11.36
CA LEU A 135 15.17 8.30 -11.53
C LEU A 135 14.40 6.99 -11.78
N ALA A 136 13.32 6.76 -11.03
CA ALA A 136 12.50 5.56 -11.15
C ALA A 136 11.78 5.48 -12.51
N CYS A 137 11.18 6.58 -12.98
CA CYS A 137 10.55 6.64 -14.31
C CYS A 137 11.55 6.32 -15.43
N ASN A 138 12.74 6.93 -15.40
CA ASN A 138 13.79 6.65 -16.38
C ASN A 138 14.22 5.18 -16.37
N LYS A 139 14.34 4.59 -15.17
CA LYS A 139 14.69 3.18 -14.99
C LYS A 139 13.61 2.24 -15.52
N ALA A 140 12.35 2.49 -15.18
CA ALA A 140 11.20 1.68 -15.59
C ALA A 140 11.04 1.65 -17.11
N MET A 141 11.19 2.79 -17.79
CA MET A 141 11.12 2.86 -19.26
C MET A 141 12.30 2.17 -19.98
N GLN A 142 13.48 2.15 -19.36
CA GLN A 142 14.65 1.45 -19.93
C GLN A 142 14.49 -0.07 -19.88
N HIS A 143 13.70 -0.60 -18.96
CA HIS A 143 13.48 -2.03 -18.82
C HIS A 143 12.72 -2.62 -20.03
N ASP A 144 11.89 -1.82 -20.71
CA ASP A 144 11.12 -2.24 -21.89
C ASP A 144 11.85 -2.08 -23.23
N CYS A 145 12.99 -1.39 -23.25
CA CYS A 145 13.76 -1.17 -24.49
C CYS A 145 14.66 -2.37 -24.90
N PHE A 146 14.60 -3.50 -24.19
CA PHE A 146 15.32 -4.73 -24.52
C PHE A 146 14.44 -6.00 -24.54
N GLY A 147 13.12 -5.84 -24.73
CA GLY A 147 12.17 -6.93 -24.98
C GLY A 147 12.09 -7.32 -26.45
#